data_AF-A0A953YPA8-F1
#
_entry.id   AF-A0A953YPA8-F1
#
_cell.length_a   1.000
_cell.length_b   1.000
_cell.length_c   1.000
_cell.angle_alpha   90.00
_cell.angle_beta   90.00
_cell.angle_gamma   90.00
#
_symmetry.space_group_name_H-M   'P 1'
#
loop_
_entity.id
_entity.type
_entity.pdbx_description
1 polymer ?
#
loop_
_entity_poly.entity_id
_entity_poly.type
_entity_poly.pdbx_seq_one_letter_code
_entity_poly.pdbx_strand_id
1 'polypeptide(L)'
;MENKIHRHINCSRPLSAITIDIADVQKIFEKLDAKCKKDGWDELDKLQKMEDETPEEHSARIRKLHEELFHVSVFIYGDDGSCIIGEDSNIFSFVNLPSKISRIYMTNTLAYRTQIDRDPLNRFELTLDFSRPPIVDTNQIASAPTINNSTINSIGDEEYVNVVVAHVVDLERNRQNNRKSFHSGFSYEVGLLVFGFPFTLSACWTASDTIDRIVSITHSFLGVIFYVYLVIFCLNLYRVIVGYMRWLFPLVELRQNRSFGTMHKAFWAAIVTTLAGNIIWSIATNL
;
A
#
# COMPACT_ATOMS: atom_id res chain seq x y z
N MET A 1 -29.85 -21.97 28.94
CA MET A 1 -28.96 -21.63 27.81
C MET A 1 -29.39 -20.28 27.28
N GLU A 2 -28.68 -19.21 27.64
CA GLU A 2 -28.92 -17.89 27.04
C GLU A 2 -28.47 -17.94 25.59
N ASN A 3 -29.40 -17.67 24.67
CA ASN A 3 -29.12 -17.59 23.26
C ASN A 3 -28.36 -16.29 23.00
N LYS A 4 -27.03 -16.33 23.16
CA LYS A 4 -26.16 -15.17 22.94
C LYS A 4 -26.22 -14.86 21.45
N ILE A 5 -26.98 -13.83 21.08
CA ILE A 5 -27.08 -13.36 19.69
C ILE A 5 -25.68 -12.90 19.29
N HIS A 6 -24.95 -13.74 18.57
CA HIS A 6 -23.65 -13.38 18.00
C HIS A 6 -23.88 -12.30 16.94
N ARG A 7 -23.48 -11.07 17.26
CA ARG A 7 -23.52 -9.97 16.29
C ARG A 7 -22.41 -10.20 15.28
N HIS A 8 -22.78 -10.34 14.01
CA HIS A 8 -21.82 -10.28 12.92
C HIS A 8 -21.32 -8.84 12.76
N ILE A 9 -20.01 -8.67 12.83
CA ILE A 9 -19.32 -7.39 12.64
C ILE A 9 -18.66 -7.42 11.27
N ASN A 10 -18.73 -6.30 10.55
CA ASN A 10 -17.95 -6.06 9.35
C ASN A 10 -16.92 -4.97 9.67
N CYS A 11 -15.64 -5.32 9.57
CA CYS A 11 -14.53 -4.39 9.72
C CYS A 11 -13.79 -4.26 8.39
N SER A 12 -13.76 -3.05 7.84
CA SER A 12 -12.96 -2.70 6.66
C SER A 12 -12.02 -1.56 7.04
N ARG A 13 -10.72 -1.78 6.90
CA ARG A 13 -9.70 -0.79 7.28
C ARG A 13 -8.57 -0.72 6.24
N PRO A 14 -8.21 0.49 5.76
CA PRO A 14 -7.01 0.67 4.96
C PRO A 14 -5.76 0.51 5.83
N LEU A 15 -4.71 -0.06 5.24
CA LEU A 15 -3.44 -0.19 5.92
C LEU A 15 -2.71 1.16 6.04
N SER A 16 -1.84 1.27 7.03
CA SER A 16 -0.93 2.41 7.21
C SER A 16 0.30 2.28 6.29
N ALA A 17 1.13 3.33 6.27
CA ALA A 17 2.37 3.29 5.52
C ALA A 17 3.37 2.33 6.18
N ILE A 18 3.73 1.25 5.49
CA ILE A 18 4.56 0.16 6.01
C ILE A 18 5.62 -0.28 5.00
N THR A 19 6.74 -0.80 5.49
CA THR A 19 7.77 -1.42 4.66
C THR A 19 8.01 -2.84 5.16
N ILE A 20 7.59 -3.82 4.36
CA ILE A 20 7.60 -5.24 4.75
C ILE A 20 8.53 -6.05 3.85
N ASP A 21 8.96 -7.21 4.33
CA ASP A 21 9.63 -8.21 3.50
C ASP A 21 8.74 -9.44 3.27
N ILE A 22 9.13 -10.32 2.35
CA ILE A 22 8.37 -11.54 2.06
C ILE A 22 8.22 -12.46 3.28
N ALA A 23 9.18 -12.44 4.21
CA ALA A 23 9.11 -13.24 5.43
C ALA A 23 8.05 -12.68 6.40
N ASP A 24 7.85 -11.37 6.44
CA ASP A 24 6.73 -10.76 7.16
C ASP A 24 5.38 -11.16 6.56
N VAL A 25 5.30 -11.20 5.23
CA VAL A 25 4.09 -11.66 4.50
C VAL A 25 3.80 -13.13 4.82
N GLN A 26 4.82 -13.98 4.82
CA GLN A 26 4.71 -15.38 5.22
C GLN A 26 4.22 -15.51 6.67
N LYS A 27 4.79 -14.75 7.61
CA LYS A 27 4.39 -14.78 9.02
C LYS A 27 2.93 -14.37 9.22
N ILE A 28 2.45 -13.34 8.52
CA ILE A 28 1.04 -12.94 8.63
C ILE A 28 0.12 -13.99 8.00
N PHE A 29 0.52 -14.60 6.88
CA PHE A 29 -0.18 -15.73 6.29
C PHE A 29 -0.32 -16.89 7.30
N GLU A 30 0.78 -17.32 7.92
CA GLU A 30 0.77 -18.42 8.90
C GLU A 30 -0.13 -18.12 10.11
N LYS A 31 -0.11 -16.88 10.61
CA LYS A 31 -1.00 -16.45 11.71
C LYS A 31 -2.48 -16.51 11.30
N LEU A 32 -2.80 -16.01 10.10
CA LEU A 32 -4.17 -16.00 9.59
C LEU A 32 -4.68 -17.40 9.27
N ASP A 33 -3.83 -18.25 8.70
CA ASP A 33 -4.13 -19.66 8.40
C ASP A 33 -4.35 -20.46 9.69
N ALA A 34 -3.49 -20.29 10.70
CA ALA A 34 -3.68 -20.92 12.00
C ALA A 34 -5.01 -20.50 12.66
N LYS A 35 -5.40 -19.22 12.56
CA LYS A 35 -6.70 -18.75 13.06
C LYS A 35 -7.87 -19.33 12.26
N CYS A 36 -7.77 -19.39 10.93
CA CYS A 36 -8.78 -20.01 10.08
C CYS A 36 -9.00 -21.49 10.44
N LYS A 37 -7.92 -22.26 10.57
CA LYS A 37 -7.96 -23.66 11.00
C LYS A 37 -8.56 -23.82 12.39
N LYS A 38 -8.21 -22.95 13.34
CA LYS A 38 -8.80 -23.01 14.68
C LYS A 38 -10.32 -22.84 14.64
N ASP A 39 -10.81 -21.82 13.96
CA ASP A 39 -12.26 -21.56 13.85
C ASP A 39 -13.01 -22.64 13.08
N GLY A 40 -12.34 -23.29 12.12
CA GLY A 40 -12.92 -24.40 11.38
C GLY A 40 -13.35 -25.56 12.28
N TRP A 41 -12.61 -25.85 13.34
CA TRP A 41 -13.01 -26.88 14.32
C TRP A 41 -14.29 -26.49 15.05
N ASP A 42 -14.41 -25.23 15.49
CA ASP A 42 -15.59 -24.73 16.21
C ASP A 42 -16.85 -24.74 15.32
N GLU A 43 -16.69 -24.60 14.00
CA GLU A 43 -17.79 -24.72 13.03
C GLU A 43 -18.15 -26.19 12.79
N LEU A 44 -17.16 -27.05 12.56
CA LEU A 44 -17.36 -28.47 12.24
C LEU A 44 -17.87 -29.29 13.42
N ASP A 45 -17.53 -28.95 14.66
CA ASP A 45 -18.02 -29.61 15.88
C ASP A 45 -19.55 -29.51 16.04
N LYS A 46 -20.19 -28.59 15.31
CA LYS A 46 -21.65 -28.42 15.29
C LYS A 46 -22.32 -29.34 14.29
N LEU A 47 -21.57 -29.99 13.40
CA LEU A 47 -22.12 -30.90 12.40
C LEU A 47 -22.57 -32.19 13.06
N GLN A 48 -23.83 -32.56 12.81
CA GLN A 48 -24.36 -33.81 13.31
C GLN A 48 -23.84 -34.99 12.47
N LYS A 49 -23.68 -36.12 13.16
CA LYS A 49 -23.42 -37.42 12.55
C LYS A 49 -24.61 -37.84 11.69
N MET A 50 -24.37 -38.40 10.50
CA MET A 50 -25.46 -38.95 9.67
C MET A 50 -25.96 -40.27 10.25
N GLU A 51 -27.22 -40.63 10.00
CA GLU A 51 -27.87 -41.82 10.60
C GLU A 51 -27.10 -43.12 10.31
N ASP A 52 -26.56 -43.26 9.09
CA ASP A 52 -25.86 -44.47 8.63
C ASP A 52 -24.33 -44.43 8.84
N GLU A 53 -23.79 -43.31 9.31
CA GLU A 53 -22.35 -43.13 9.45
C GLU A 53 -21.85 -43.86 10.71
N THR A 54 -20.65 -44.42 10.70
CA THR A 54 -19.97 -44.90 11.93
C THR A 54 -19.26 -43.73 12.64
N PRO A 55 -18.99 -43.80 13.96
CA PRO A 55 -18.22 -42.76 14.64
C PRO A 55 -16.84 -42.49 14.00
N GLU A 56 -16.19 -43.54 13.50
CA GLU A 56 -14.90 -43.48 12.84
C GLU A 56 -15.01 -42.76 11.48
N GLU A 57 -15.99 -43.11 10.66
CA GLU A 57 -16.27 -42.44 9.38
C GLU A 57 -16.60 -40.96 9.58
N HIS A 58 -17.39 -40.64 10.62
CA HIS A 58 -17.70 -39.27 10.99
C HIS A 58 -16.44 -38.47 11.30
N SER A 59 -15.57 -39.00 12.16
CA SER A 59 -14.32 -38.34 12.52
C SER A 59 -13.38 -38.14 11.32
N ALA A 60 -13.34 -39.10 10.39
CA ALA A 60 -12.56 -39.02 9.17
C ALA A 60 -13.13 -37.96 8.21
N ARG A 61 -14.46 -37.90 8.05
CA ARG A 61 -15.14 -36.89 7.25
C ARG A 61 -14.89 -35.48 7.79
N ILE A 62 -15.01 -35.28 9.10
CA ILE A 62 -14.78 -33.98 9.73
C ILE A 62 -13.32 -33.53 9.53
N ARG A 63 -12.34 -34.42 9.71
CA ARG A 63 -10.93 -34.09 9.43
C ARG A 63 -10.69 -33.70 7.98
N LYS A 64 -11.26 -34.46 7.04
CA LYS A 64 -11.16 -34.16 5.61
C LYS A 64 -11.76 -32.79 5.28
N LEU A 65 -12.96 -32.51 5.78
CA LEU A 65 -13.61 -31.21 5.61
C LEU A 65 -12.77 -30.08 6.24
N HIS A 66 -12.14 -30.33 7.38
CA HIS A 66 -11.26 -29.37 8.04
C HIS A 66 -10.09 -28.97 7.15
N GLU A 67 -9.39 -29.98 6.61
CA GLU A 67 -8.24 -29.81 5.73
C GLU A 67 -8.59 -29.14 4.40
N GLU A 68 -9.78 -29.42 3.84
CA GLU A 68 -10.19 -28.92 2.52
C GLU A 68 -10.88 -27.54 2.54
N LEU A 69 -11.49 -27.14 3.67
CA LEU A 69 -12.32 -25.92 3.74
C LEU A 69 -11.65 -24.75 4.46
N PHE A 70 -10.84 -25.03 5.48
CA PHE A 70 -10.41 -24.02 6.46
C PHE A 70 -8.94 -23.67 6.33
N HIS A 71 -8.52 -23.33 5.12
CA HIS A 71 -7.19 -22.80 4.84
C HIS A 71 -7.25 -21.44 4.13
N VAL A 72 -6.14 -20.73 4.20
CA VAL A 72 -5.98 -19.44 3.52
C VAL A 72 -5.38 -19.67 2.14
N SER A 73 -6.05 -19.18 1.12
CA SER A 73 -5.50 -19.08 -0.24
C SER A 73 -4.79 -17.74 -0.39
N VAL A 74 -3.60 -17.76 -1.00
CA VAL A 74 -2.82 -16.57 -1.33
C VAL A 74 -2.58 -16.48 -2.83
N PHE A 75 -2.71 -15.26 -3.35
CA PHE A 75 -2.47 -14.89 -4.73
C PHE A 75 -1.34 -13.86 -4.76
N ILE A 76 -0.28 -14.16 -5.49
CA ILE A 76 0.88 -13.28 -5.69
C ILE A 76 0.87 -12.82 -7.14
N TYR A 77 0.61 -11.53 -7.35
CA TYR A 77 0.58 -10.91 -8.67
C TYR A 77 1.90 -10.24 -8.98
N GLY A 78 2.46 -10.51 -10.16
CA GLY A 78 3.59 -9.80 -10.73
C GLY A 78 3.19 -8.48 -11.41
N ASP A 79 4.17 -7.62 -11.67
CA ASP A 79 4.02 -6.45 -12.56
C ASP A 79 3.91 -6.87 -14.04
N ASP A 80 4.39 -8.06 -14.38
CA ASP A 80 4.33 -8.67 -15.71
C ASP A 80 2.98 -9.34 -16.01
N GLY A 81 2.01 -9.25 -15.09
CA GLY A 81 0.71 -9.93 -15.19
C GLY A 81 0.73 -11.40 -14.78
N SER A 82 1.87 -11.95 -14.35
CA SER A 82 1.93 -13.29 -13.78
C SER A 82 1.13 -13.37 -12.48
N CYS A 83 0.52 -14.53 -12.20
CA CYS A 83 -0.20 -14.80 -10.97
C CYS A 83 0.17 -16.19 -10.47
N ILE A 84 0.59 -16.27 -9.21
CA ILE A 84 0.86 -17.54 -8.52
C ILE A 84 -0.18 -17.69 -7.42
N ILE A 85 -0.82 -18.84 -7.37
CA ILE A 85 -1.81 -19.20 -6.37
C ILE A 85 -1.23 -20.30 -5.51
N GLY A 86 -1.40 -20.20 -4.20
CA GLY A 86 -1.01 -21.26 -3.27
C GLY A 86 -1.82 -21.21 -1.99
N GLU A 87 -1.73 -22.30 -1.24
CA GLU A 87 -2.52 -22.55 -0.03
C GLU A 87 -1.61 -22.90 1.17
N ASP A 88 -0.30 -22.79 0.97
CA ASP A 88 0.72 -23.17 1.94
C ASP A 88 1.82 -22.10 2.00
N SER A 89 2.47 -21.96 3.16
CA SER A 89 3.49 -20.96 3.42
C SER A 89 4.75 -21.15 2.57
N ASN A 90 4.96 -22.37 2.06
CA ASN A 90 6.04 -22.65 1.12
C ASN A 90 5.95 -21.82 -0.17
N ILE A 91 4.77 -21.28 -0.53
CA ILE A 91 4.61 -20.38 -1.70
C ILE A 91 5.57 -19.20 -1.68
N PHE A 92 5.90 -18.68 -0.49
CA PHE A 92 6.80 -17.54 -0.32
C PHE A 92 8.28 -17.89 -0.50
N SER A 93 8.61 -19.18 -0.58
CA SER A 93 9.97 -19.69 -0.80
C SER A 93 10.19 -20.22 -2.22
N PHE A 94 9.20 -20.10 -3.12
CA PHE A 94 9.35 -20.61 -4.49
C PHE A 94 10.45 -19.86 -5.26
N VAL A 95 11.24 -20.64 -6.00
CA VAL A 95 12.28 -20.12 -6.91
C VAL A 95 11.67 -19.24 -8.01
N ASN A 96 10.40 -19.47 -8.35
CA ASN A 96 9.70 -18.81 -9.45
C ASN A 96 8.82 -17.64 -9.02
N LEU A 97 9.09 -16.99 -7.88
CA LEU A 97 8.37 -15.77 -7.52
C LEU A 97 8.59 -14.68 -8.59
N PRO A 98 7.58 -13.84 -8.90
CA PRO A 98 7.74 -12.74 -9.84
C PRO A 98 8.88 -11.82 -9.39
N SER A 99 9.70 -11.36 -10.33
CA SER A 99 10.84 -10.49 -10.03
C SER A 99 10.41 -9.17 -9.37
N LYS A 100 9.17 -8.74 -9.64
CA LYS A 100 8.54 -7.57 -9.03
C LYS A 100 7.08 -7.90 -8.73
N ILE A 101 6.76 -7.98 -7.44
CA ILE A 101 5.42 -8.29 -6.95
C ILE A 101 4.61 -7.00 -6.89
N SER A 102 3.50 -6.93 -7.64
CA SER A 102 2.60 -5.77 -7.66
C SER A 102 1.57 -5.83 -6.54
N ARG A 103 1.05 -7.03 -6.22
CA ARG A 103 0.01 -7.23 -5.22
C ARG A 103 0.11 -8.62 -4.59
N ILE A 104 -0.20 -8.71 -3.30
CA ILE A 104 -0.47 -9.98 -2.62
C ILE A 104 -1.88 -9.91 -2.04
N TYR A 105 -2.68 -10.93 -2.32
CA TYR A 105 -4.06 -11.05 -1.85
C TYR A 105 -4.23 -12.36 -1.09
N MET A 106 -4.79 -12.32 0.11
CA MET A 106 -5.04 -13.49 0.96
C MET A 106 -6.51 -13.55 1.35
N THR A 107 -7.12 -14.74 1.28
CA THR A 107 -8.50 -14.96 1.70
C THR A 107 -8.73 -16.40 2.14
N ASN A 108 -9.62 -16.62 3.09
CA ASN A 108 -10.13 -17.96 3.43
C ASN A 108 -11.45 -18.31 2.72
N THR A 109 -11.93 -17.44 1.82
CA THR A 109 -13.24 -17.64 1.16
C THR A 109 -13.15 -18.61 -0.02
N LEU A 110 -12.01 -18.64 -0.72
CA LEU A 110 -11.86 -19.41 -1.95
C LEU A 110 -12.00 -20.92 -1.72
N ALA A 111 -11.27 -21.45 -0.74
CA ALA A 111 -11.31 -22.86 -0.36
C ALA A 111 -12.74 -23.32 -0.05
N TYR A 112 -13.39 -22.59 0.84
CA TYR A 112 -14.75 -22.87 1.29
C TYR A 112 -15.77 -22.81 0.14
N ARG A 113 -15.73 -21.76 -0.69
CA ARG A 113 -16.63 -21.62 -1.86
C ARG A 113 -16.46 -22.74 -2.88
N THR A 114 -15.22 -23.17 -3.11
CA THR A 114 -14.93 -24.22 -4.11
C THR A 114 -15.60 -25.55 -3.75
N GLN A 115 -15.80 -25.81 -2.46
CA GLN A 115 -16.38 -27.07 -1.96
C GLN A 115 -17.87 -26.97 -1.63
N ILE A 116 -18.34 -25.82 -1.09
CA ILE A 116 -19.70 -25.69 -0.51
C ILE A 116 -20.58 -24.68 -1.28
N ASP A 117 -20.04 -23.95 -2.26
CA ASP A 117 -20.76 -22.91 -3.04
C ASP A 117 -21.43 -21.84 -2.14
N ARG A 118 -20.80 -21.55 -1.00
CA ARG A 118 -21.23 -20.53 -0.03
C ARG A 118 -20.04 -19.83 0.60
N ASP A 119 -20.29 -18.69 1.21
CA ASP A 119 -19.29 -17.99 2.02
C ASP A 119 -19.20 -18.56 3.43
N PRO A 120 -17.99 -18.65 4.01
CA PRO A 120 -17.85 -18.95 5.41
C PRO A 120 -18.42 -17.80 6.26
N LEU A 121 -18.95 -18.16 7.44
CA LEU A 121 -19.51 -17.20 8.40
C LEU A 121 -18.45 -16.21 8.87
N ASN A 122 -17.26 -16.74 9.17
CA ASN A 122 -16.05 -16.01 9.52
C ASN A 122 -15.12 -15.97 8.30
N ARG A 123 -14.95 -14.79 7.71
CA ARG A 123 -14.13 -14.58 6.52
C ARG A 123 -13.29 -13.33 6.58
N PHE A 124 -12.17 -13.36 5.87
CA PHE A 124 -11.36 -12.17 5.67
C PHE A 124 -10.77 -12.09 4.26
N GLU A 125 -10.37 -10.88 3.91
CA GLU A 125 -9.65 -10.53 2.70
C GLU A 125 -8.56 -9.52 3.07
N LEU A 126 -7.30 -9.91 2.91
CA LEU A 126 -6.15 -9.03 3.10
C LEU A 126 -5.53 -8.71 1.74
N THR A 127 -5.53 -7.44 1.36
CA THR A 127 -4.86 -6.93 0.17
C THR A 127 -3.63 -6.13 0.59
N LEU A 128 -2.47 -6.53 0.07
CA LEU A 128 -1.20 -5.79 0.13
C LEU A 128 -0.88 -5.33 -1.28
N ASP A 129 -1.14 -4.06 -1.58
CA ASP A 129 -0.87 -3.44 -2.88
C ASP A 129 0.47 -2.69 -2.84
N PHE A 130 1.44 -3.16 -3.62
CA PHE A 130 2.78 -2.60 -3.74
C PHE A 130 2.94 -1.76 -5.02
N SER A 131 1.85 -1.51 -5.75
CA SER A 131 1.85 -0.62 -6.90
C SER A 131 2.31 0.78 -6.49
N ARG A 132 2.97 1.46 -7.43
CA ARG A 132 3.43 2.83 -7.23
C ARG A 132 2.42 3.78 -7.87
N PRO A 133 2.13 4.92 -7.25
CA PRO A 133 1.31 5.93 -7.91
C PRO A 133 2.02 6.41 -9.19
N PRO A 134 1.26 6.79 -10.24
CA PRO A 134 1.84 7.42 -11.42
C PRO A 134 2.59 8.71 -11.05
N ILE A 135 3.71 8.98 -11.73
CA ILE A 135 4.50 10.20 -11.51
C ILE A 135 3.70 11.45 -11.93
N VAL A 136 2.98 11.33 -13.04
CA VAL A 136 2.11 12.38 -13.56
C VAL A 136 0.74 11.77 -13.78
N ASP A 137 -0.22 12.25 -13.00
CA ASP A 137 -1.64 11.99 -13.21
C ASP A 137 -2.35 13.33 -13.33
N THR A 138 -2.84 13.63 -14.53
CA THR A 138 -3.57 14.87 -14.82
C THR A 138 -4.99 14.84 -14.28
N ASN A 139 -5.54 13.65 -14.03
CA ASN A 139 -6.91 13.45 -13.56
C ASN A 139 -7.02 13.55 -12.03
N GLN A 140 -5.93 13.25 -11.31
CA GLN A 140 -5.90 13.39 -9.86
C GLN A 140 -5.64 14.85 -9.44
N ILE A 141 -6.44 15.35 -8.50
CA ILE A 141 -6.16 16.63 -7.82
C ILE A 141 -4.80 16.52 -7.12
N ALA A 142 -3.87 17.45 -7.37
CA ALA A 142 -2.50 17.33 -6.89
C ALA A 142 -2.39 17.22 -5.35
N SER A 143 -3.28 17.92 -4.64
CA SER A 143 -3.40 17.89 -3.19
C SER A 143 -4.26 16.75 -2.65
N ALA A 144 -4.80 15.87 -3.49
CA ALA A 144 -5.45 14.66 -3.00
C ALA A 144 -4.40 13.75 -2.32
N PRO A 145 -4.80 13.03 -1.25
CA PRO A 145 -3.95 11.99 -0.69
C PRO A 145 -3.70 10.88 -1.72
N THR A 146 -2.56 10.22 -1.62
CA THR A 146 -2.29 9.06 -2.48
C THR A 146 -3.22 7.92 -2.10
N ILE A 147 -3.88 7.32 -3.10
CA ILE A 147 -4.78 6.19 -2.90
C ILE A 147 -4.00 5.01 -2.32
N ASN A 148 -4.49 4.43 -1.22
CA ASN A 148 -3.97 3.19 -0.67
C ASN A 148 -4.96 2.06 -0.91
N ASN A 149 -4.60 1.13 -1.80
CA ASN A 149 -5.40 -0.06 -2.09
C ASN A 149 -5.11 -1.23 -1.15
N SER A 150 -4.15 -1.08 -0.21
CA SER A 150 -3.91 -2.09 0.80
C SER A 150 -4.97 -2.00 1.89
N THR A 151 -5.76 -3.06 2.05
CA THR A 151 -6.91 -3.11 2.97
C THR A 151 -7.01 -4.46 3.66
N ILE A 152 -7.55 -4.46 4.87
CA ILE A 152 -8.07 -5.65 5.53
C ILE A 152 -9.59 -5.53 5.66
N ASN A 153 -10.30 -6.50 5.10
CA ASN A 153 -11.73 -6.67 5.26
C ASN A 153 -11.96 -7.96 6.06
N SER A 154 -12.69 -7.90 7.16
CA SER A 154 -13.00 -9.05 8.00
C SER A 154 -14.47 -9.01 8.38
N ILE A 155 -15.16 -10.13 8.18
CA ILE A 155 -16.57 -10.31 8.49
C ILE A 155 -16.69 -11.58 9.34
N GLY A 156 -17.36 -11.50 10.48
CA GLY A 156 -17.51 -12.65 11.36
C GLY A 156 -18.05 -12.26 12.72
N ASP A 157 -17.94 -13.17 13.68
CA ASP A 157 -18.13 -12.80 15.08
C ASP A 157 -17.07 -11.79 15.56
N GLU A 158 -17.38 -11.10 16.66
CA GLU A 158 -16.53 -10.06 17.22
C GLU A 158 -15.13 -10.56 17.60
N GLU A 159 -15.02 -11.77 18.13
CA GLU A 159 -13.73 -12.34 18.55
C GLU A 159 -12.84 -12.61 17.33
N TYR A 160 -13.39 -13.25 16.30
CA TYR A 160 -12.72 -13.52 15.04
C TYR A 160 -12.20 -12.25 14.39
N VAL A 161 -13.07 -11.26 14.20
CA VAL A 161 -12.72 -9.98 13.57
C VAL A 161 -11.61 -9.28 14.35
N ASN A 162 -11.71 -9.24 15.68
CA ASN A 162 -10.69 -8.60 16.52
C ASN A 162 -9.33 -9.31 16.42
N VAL A 163 -9.31 -10.64 16.40
CA VAL A 163 -8.05 -11.41 16.29
C VAL A 163 -7.40 -11.24 14.91
N VAL A 164 -8.17 -11.36 13.82
CA VAL A 164 -7.68 -11.17 12.45
C VAL A 164 -7.11 -9.76 12.28
N VAL A 165 -7.86 -8.73 12.69
CA VAL A 165 -7.41 -7.34 12.62
C VAL A 165 -6.19 -7.10 13.51
N ALA A 166 -6.14 -7.68 14.71
CA ALA A 166 -5.00 -7.54 15.61
C ALA A 166 -3.71 -8.10 15.00
N HIS A 167 -3.75 -9.22 14.27
CA HIS A 167 -2.58 -9.75 13.57
C HIS A 167 -2.07 -8.78 12.49
N VAL A 168 -2.97 -8.15 11.73
CA VAL A 168 -2.60 -7.15 10.71
C VAL A 168 -2.06 -5.88 11.37
N VAL A 169 -2.69 -5.39 12.43
CA VAL A 169 -2.23 -4.19 13.17
C VAL A 169 -0.87 -4.42 13.83
N ASP A 170 -0.60 -5.62 14.34
CA ASP A 170 0.72 -6.00 14.86
C ASP A 170 1.79 -5.93 13.76
N LEU A 171 1.49 -6.46 12.56
CA LEU A 171 2.36 -6.29 11.40
C LEU A 171 2.60 -4.80 11.08
N GLU A 172 1.55 -3.98 11.06
CA GLU A 172 1.67 -2.55 10.81
C GLU A 172 2.57 -1.85 11.81
N ARG A 173 2.35 -2.08 13.10
CA ARG A 173 3.10 -1.44 14.18
C ARG A 173 4.59 -1.77 14.11
N ASN A 174 4.91 -3.02 13.79
CA ASN A 174 6.30 -3.49 13.71
C ASN A 174 7.02 -3.03 12.44
N ARG A 175 6.28 -2.65 11.39
CA ARG A 175 6.81 -2.30 10.06
C ARG A 175 6.45 -0.89 9.61
N GLN A 176 5.94 -0.07 10.52
CA GLN A 176 5.50 1.30 10.25
C GLN A 176 6.67 2.16 9.74
N ASN A 177 6.36 3.04 8.79
CA ASN A 177 7.29 4.06 8.33
C ASN A 177 6.63 5.46 8.40
N ASN A 178 7.46 6.50 8.37
CA ASN A 178 6.99 7.89 8.49
C ASN A 178 6.51 8.48 7.15
N ARG A 179 6.28 7.66 6.11
CA ARG A 179 5.95 8.17 4.76
C ARG A 179 4.52 8.66 4.64
N LYS A 180 3.65 8.27 5.58
CA LYS A 180 2.24 8.70 5.61
C LYS A 180 2.08 10.22 5.51
N SER A 181 3.01 11.00 6.08
CA SER A 181 3.00 12.45 5.97
C SER A 181 3.07 12.91 4.51
N PHE A 182 4.05 12.45 3.72
CA PHE A 182 4.23 12.82 2.31
C PHE A 182 3.05 12.46 1.38
N HIS A 183 2.28 11.45 1.78
CA HIS A 183 1.07 11.03 1.05
C HIS A 183 -0.21 11.72 1.52
N SER A 184 -0.13 12.56 2.56
CA SER A 184 -1.26 13.38 2.98
C SER A 184 -1.51 14.51 1.97
N GLY A 185 -2.76 14.94 1.85
CA GLY A 185 -3.08 16.09 1.03
C GLY A 185 -2.47 17.40 1.55
N PHE A 186 -2.44 17.53 2.88
CA PHE A 186 -1.87 18.69 3.56
C PHE A 186 -0.37 18.91 3.24
N SER A 187 0.40 17.83 3.07
CA SER A 187 1.82 17.95 2.74
C SER A 187 2.10 18.55 1.37
N TYR A 188 1.21 18.38 0.40
CA TYR A 188 1.33 19.06 -0.90
C TYR A 188 1.19 20.57 -0.72
N GLU A 189 0.16 21.02 -0.01
CA GLU A 189 -0.13 22.45 0.18
C GLU A 189 0.98 23.16 0.96
N VAL A 190 1.44 22.55 2.06
CA VAL A 190 2.57 23.08 2.83
C VAL A 190 3.84 23.12 1.99
N GLY A 191 4.11 22.06 1.22
CA GLY A 191 5.27 22.03 0.34
C GLY A 191 5.19 23.08 -0.77
N LEU A 192 4.01 23.35 -1.31
CA LEU A 192 3.80 24.37 -2.32
C LEU A 192 4.04 25.76 -1.75
N LEU A 193 3.55 26.02 -0.54
CA LEU A 193 3.75 27.30 0.14
C LEU A 193 5.23 27.54 0.49
N VAL A 194 5.90 26.53 1.06
CA VAL A 194 7.27 26.65 1.58
C VAL A 194 8.33 26.55 0.48
N PHE A 195 8.10 25.75 -0.56
CA PHE A 195 9.09 25.50 -1.61
C PHE A 195 8.60 25.96 -2.99
N GLY A 196 7.37 25.62 -3.36
CA GLY A 196 6.85 25.89 -4.70
C GLY A 196 6.77 27.37 -5.05
N PHE A 197 6.14 28.19 -4.20
CA PHE A 197 6.04 29.64 -4.44
C PHE A 197 7.39 30.35 -4.39
N PRO A 198 8.26 30.14 -3.37
CA PRO A 198 9.59 30.76 -3.36
C PRO A 198 10.43 30.37 -4.58
N PHE A 199 10.40 29.10 -4.99
CA PHE A 199 11.07 28.63 -6.20
C PHE A 199 10.56 29.36 -7.44
N THR A 200 9.24 29.50 -7.58
CA THR A 200 8.63 30.18 -8.73
C THR A 200 9.00 31.65 -8.79
N LEU A 201 8.96 32.37 -7.65
CA LEU A 201 9.38 33.77 -7.58
C LEU A 201 10.86 33.94 -7.90
N SER A 202 11.72 33.04 -7.38
CA SER A 202 13.15 33.03 -7.68
C SER A 202 13.43 32.78 -9.16
N ALA A 203 12.67 31.89 -9.80
CA ALA A 203 12.76 31.64 -11.24
C ALA A 203 12.38 32.89 -12.05
N CYS A 204 11.29 33.58 -11.68
CA CYS A 204 10.91 34.85 -12.32
C CYS A 204 11.98 35.93 -12.17
N TRP A 205 12.54 36.08 -10.96
CA TRP A 205 13.64 37.01 -10.70
C TRP A 205 14.87 36.69 -11.55
N THR A 206 15.27 35.42 -11.61
CA THR A 206 16.45 35.00 -12.37
C THR A 206 16.25 35.16 -13.88
N ALA A 207 15.03 34.94 -14.35
CA ALA A 207 14.69 35.05 -15.77
C ALA A 207 14.42 36.49 -16.22
N SER A 208 14.31 37.48 -15.31
CA SER A 208 13.82 38.82 -15.64
C SER A 208 14.67 39.51 -16.70
N ASP A 209 15.99 39.50 -16.55
CA ASP A 209 16.90 40.13 -17.50
C ASP A 209 16.81 39.51 -18.90
N THR A 210 16.56 38.19 -18.96
CA THR A 210 16.43 37.45 -20.21
C THR A 210 15.09 37.76 -20.88
N ILE A 211 14.00 37.76 -20.11
CA ILE A 211 12.66 38.11 -20.59
C ILE A 211 12.66 39.56 -21.08
N ASP A 212 13.25 40.48 -20.32
CA ASP A 212 13.32 41.89 -20.68
C ASP A 212 14.13 42.07 -21.96
N ARG A 213 15.29 41.42 -22.09
CA ARG A 213 16.09 41.50 -23.32
C ARG A 213 15.35 40.99 -24.56
N ILE A 214 14.55 39.93 -24.42
CA ILE A 214 13.83 39.31 -25.55
C ILE A 214 12.56 40.11 -25.89
N VAL A 215 11.85 40.63 -24.89
CA VAL A 215 10.45 41.05 -25.03
C VAL A 215 10.25 42.56 -24.79
N SER A 216 11.02 43.16 -23.87
CA SER A 216 10.78 44.53 -23.39
C SER A 216 11.04 45.63 -24.43
N ILE A 217 11.72 45.31 -25.53
CA ILE A 217 11.94 46.27 -26.62
C ILE A 217 10.64 46.56 -27.40
N THR A 218 9.65 45.65 -27.37
CA THR A 218 8.52 45.73 -28.31
C THR A 218 7.17 45.94 -27.64
N HIS A 219 6.79 45.18 -26.59
CA HIS A 219 5.47 45.33 -25.95
C HIS A 219 5.46 44.86 -24.46
N SER A 220 5.09 45.74 -23.54
CA SER A 220 4.96 45.44 -22.09
C SER A 220 3.98 44.29 -21.79
N PHE A 221 2.92 44.16 -22.60
CA PHE A 221 1.93 43.10 -22.50
C PHE A 221 2.54 41.71 -22.69
N LEU A 222 3.46 41.54 -23.64
CA LEU A 222 4.10 40.25 -23.90
C LEU A 222 4.97 39.83 -22.70
N GLY A 223 5.65 40.77 -22.05
CA GLY A 223 6.46 40.48 -20.86
C GLY A 223 5.63 39.83 -19.75
N VAL A 224 4.45 40.39 -19.45
CA VAL A 224 3.51 39.83 -18.47
C VAL A 224 3.10 38.40 -18.84
N ILE A 225 2.80 38.15 -20.13
CA ILE A 225 2.46 36.81 -20.61
C ILE A 225 3.59 35.82 -20.31
N PHE A 226 4.84 36.16 -20.62
CA PHE A 226 5.99 35.29 -20.35
C PHE A 226 6.14 34.96 -18.86
N TYR A 227 5.99 35.93 -17.96
CA TYR A 227 6.01 35.66 -16.52
C TYR A 227 4.87 34.74 -16.07
N VAL A 228 3.65 34.93 -16.57
CA VAL A 228 2.51 34.06 -16.25
C VAL A 228 2.77 32.61 -16.71
N TYR A 229 3.28 32.41 -17.93
CA TYR A 229 3.61 31.08 -18.42
C TYR A 229 4.78 30.45 -17.64
N LEU A 230 5.78 31.24 -17.25
CA LEU A 230 6.88 30.75 -16.41
C LEU A 230 6.36 30.29 -15.04
N VAL A 231 5.46 31.07 -14.41
CA VAL A 231 4.79 30.68 -13.17
C VAL A 231 4.04 29.36 -13.33
N ILE A 232 3.21 29.23 -14.36
CA ILE A 232 2.46 27.99 -14.65
C ILE A 232 3.43 26.82 -14.86
N PHE A 233 4.52 27.03 -15.60
CA PHE A 233 5.53 26.01 -15.84
C PHE A 233 6.21 25.55 -14.54
N CYS A 234 6.67 26.48 -13.69
CA CYS A 234 7.30 26.18 -12.41
C CYS A 234 6.35 25.43 -11.47
N LEU A 235 5.06 25.81 -11.42
CA LEU A 235 4.06 25.10 -10.63
C LEU A 235 3.79 23.68 -11.15
N ASN A 236 3.80 23.48 -12.47
CA ASN A 236 3.70 22.14 -13.05
C ASN A 236 4.96 21.31 -12.78
N LEU A 237 6.15 21.91 -12.85
CA LEU A 237 7.40 21.25 -12.48
C LEU A 237 7.38 20.82 -11.01
N TYR A 238 6.91 21.69 -10.12
CA TYR A 238 6.69 21.34 -8.71
C TYR A 238 5.75 20.13 -8.56
N ARG A 239 4.62 20.13 -9.27
CA ARG A 239 3.68 18.98 -9.28
C ARG A 239 4.35 17.69 -9.73
N VAL A 240 5.14 17.72 -10.79
CA VAL A 240 5.91 16.56 -11.29
C VAL A 240 6.90 16.07 -10.24
N ILE A 241 7.62 16.97 -9.57
CA ILE A 241 8.56 16.63 -8.49
C ILE A 241 7.84 15.94 -7.34
N VAL A 242 6.70 16.46 -6.87
CA VAL A 242 5.94 15.83 -5.78
C VAL A 242 5.38 14.47 -6.19
N GLY A 243 4.83 14.35 -7.40
CA GLY A 243 4.36 13.07 -7.94
C GLY A 243 5.49 12.04 -8.02
N TYR A 244 6.67 12.47 -8.49
CA TYR A 244 7.87 11.65 -8.50
C TYR A 244 8.31 11.22 -7.09
N MET A 245 8.27 12.12 -6.10
CA MET A 245 8.59 11.78 -4.71
C MET A 245 7.60 10.75 -4.14
N ARG A 246 6.30 10.87 -4.41
CA ARG A 246 5.28 9.88 -4.02
C ARG A 246 5.51 8.52 -4.70
N TRP A 247 5.92 8.51 -5.95
CA TRP A 247 6.32 7.29 -6.67
C TRP A 247 7.57 6.65 -6.05
N LEU A 248 8.54 7.46 -5.64
CA LEU A 248 9.80 6.99 -5.06
C LEU A 248 9.59 6.37 -3.66
N PHE A 249 8.66 6.90 -2.88
CA PHE A 249 8.41 6.50 -1.50
C PHE A 249 6.99 5.96 -1.30
N PRO A 250 6.57 4.85 -1.93
CA PRO A 250 5.19 4.37 -1.82
C PRO A 250 4.79 4.07 -0.37
N LEU A 251 3.47 4.13 -0.12
CA LEU A 251 2.86 3.87 1.19
C LEU A 251 3.21 2.47 1.70
N VAL A 252 2.99 1.46 0.86
CA VAL A 252 3.32 0.06 1.17
C VAL A 252 4.45 -0.37 0.24
N GLU A 253 5.61 -0.72 0.81
CA GLU A 253 6.80 -1.13 0.06
C GLU A 253 7.21 -2.56 0.45
N LEU A 254 7.33 -3.44 -0.55
CA LEU A 254 7.98 -4.74 -0.39
C LEU A 254 9.49 -4.57 -0.60
N ARG A 255 10.31 -4.95 0.39
CA ARG A 255 11.77 -4.79 0.34
C ARG A 255 12.42 -5.51 -0.83
N GLN A 256 11.87 -6.64 -1.27
CA GLN A 256 12.38 -7.44 -2.39
C GLN A 256 12.25 -6.71 -3.73
N ASN A 257 11.29 -5.79 -3.88
CA ASN A 257 11.08 -5.03 -5.12
C ASN A 257 12.10 -3.88 -5.34
N ARG A 258 13.25 -3.89 -4.65
CA ARG A 258 14.10 -2.69 -4.43
C ARG A 258 15.07 -2.30 -5.54
N SER A 259 15.13 -2.99 -6.66
CA SER A 259 16.25 -2.84 -7.61
C SER A 259 16.44 -1.42 -8.15
N PHE A 260 15.37 -0.75 -8.60
CA PHE A 260 15.51 0.59 -9.22
C PHE A 260 15.26 1.76 -8.25
N GLY A 261 14.32 1.62 -7.32
CA GLY A 261 13.94 2.72 -6.43
C GLY A 261 15.06 3.18 -5.49
N THR A 262 15.95 2.27 -5.09
CA THR A 262 17.03 2.56 -4.14
C THR A 262 18.08 3.51 -4.74
N MET A 263 18.44 3.32 -6.02
CA MET A 263 19.38 4.18 -6.73
C MET A 263 18.84 5.61 -6.82
N HIS A 264 17.57 5.76 -7.17
CA HIS A 264 16.92 7.06 -7.23
C HIS A 264 16.84 7.74 -5.85
N LYS A 265 16.57 6.99 -4.78
CA LYS A 265 16.60 7.52 -3.41
C LYS A 265 17.99 8.06 -3.04
N ALA A 266 19.05 7.32 -3.38
CA ALA A 266 20.42 7.76 -3.14
C ALA A 266 20.79 9.00 -3.97
N PHE A 267 20.42 9.03 -5.24
CA PHE A 267 20.62 10.18 -6.12
C PHE A 267 19.93 11.44 -5.58
N TRP A 268 18.66 11.33 -5.17
CA TRP A 268 17.94 12.46 -4.59
C TRP A 268 18.50 12.90 -3.23
N ALA A 269 18.92 11.96 -2.38
CA ALA A 269 19.60 12.29 -1.14
C ALA A 269 20.88 13.08 -1.42
N ALA A 270 21.67 12.68 -2.42
CA ALA A 270 22.88 13.40 -2.82
C ALA A 270 22.55 14.83 -3.30
N ILE A 271 21.57 15.02 -4.17
CA ILE A 271 21.13 16.35 -4.62
C ILE A 271 20.73 17.23 -3.43
N VAL A 272 19.87 16.72 -2.54
CA VAL A 272 19.38 17.48 -1.39
C VAL A 272 20.53 17.84 -0.44
N THR A 273 21.44 16.91 -0.15
CA THR A 273 22.61 17.16 0.69
C THR A 273 23.54 18.20 0.08
N THR A 274 23.80 18.15 -1.23
CA THR A 274 24.63 19.16 -1.91
C THR A 274 23.98 20.54 -1.88
N LEU A 275 22.67 20.63 -2.18
CA LEU A 275 21.95 21.91 -2.13
C LEU A 275 21.93 22.51 -0.71
N ALA A 276 21.63 21.69 0.30
CA ALA A 276 21.63 22.12 1.69
C ALA A 276 23.03 22.57 2.15
N GLY A 277 24.07 21.82 1.78
CA GLY A 277 25.46 22.16 2.07
C GLY A 277 25.87 23.50 1.47
N ASN A 278 25.50 23.76 0.21
CA ASN A 278 25.78 25.04 -0.45
C ASN A 278 25.06 26.22 0.23
N ILE A 279 23.81 26.04 0.66
CA ILE A 279 23.07 27.08 1.39
C ILE A 279 23.75 27.37 2.73
N ILE A 280 24.09 26.34 3.50
CA ILE A 280 24.77 26.49 4.80
C ILE A 280 26.12 27.18 4.63
N TRP A 281 26.91 26.75 3.64
CA TRP A 281 28.21 27.36 3.33
C TRP A 281 28.06 28.85 2.98
N SER A 282 27.11 29.19 2.10
CA SER A 282 26.83 30.57 1.72
C SER A 282 26.41 31.43 2.91
N ILE A 283 25.60 30.92 3.85
CA ILE A 283 25.23 31.65 5.06
C ILE A 283 26.47 31.87 5.95
N ALA A 284 27.29 30.84 6.13
CA ALA A 284 28.47 30.90 6.98
C ALA A 284 29.55 31.87 6.47
N THR A 285 29.70 32.04 5.15
CA THR A 285 30.72 32.94 4.58
C THR A 285 30.26 34.39 4.42
N ASN A 286 28.95 34.65 4.46
CA ASN A 286 28.39 36.01 4.32
C ASN A 286 27.98 36.63 5.67
N LEU A 287 28.26 35.95 6.78
CA LEU A 287 28.17 36.45 8.16
C LEU A 287 29.56 36.88 8.64
#